data_AF-A0A2Y9K809-F1
#
_entry.id   AF-A0A2Y9K809-F1
#
_cell.length_a   1.000
_cell.length_b   1.000
_cell.length_c   1.000
_cell.angle_alpha   90.00
_cell.angle_beta   90.00
_cell.angle_gamma   90.00
#
_symmetry.space_group_name_H-M   'P 1'
#
loop_
_entity.id
_entity.type
_entity.pdbx_description
1 polymer ?
#
loop_
_entity_poly.entity_id
_entity_poly.type
_entity_poly.pdbx_seq_one_letter_code
_entity_poly.pdbx_strand_id
1 'polypeptide(L)'
;MDGQQGQQSHATLALAQAHFEKGDYAEAEALYSAFIRQCAGAGSVGAAPGSKCSPEDLATAYNNRGQIKYFRVDFYEAMEDYTSAIQVQPTFEVPYYNRGLILYRLGYFDDALEDFKKVLDLNPGFQDAALSLKQTILDKEEKQRRNH
;
A
#
# COMPACT_ATOMS: atom_id res chain seq x y z
N MET A 1 2.82 -14.64 29.02
CA MET A 1 4.19 -14.21 28.63
C MET A 1 4.09 -13.43 27.31
N ASP A 2 3.16 -12.47 27.23
CA ASP A 2 2.68 -11.94 25.95
C ASP A 2 3.11 -10.48 25.70
N GLY A 3 3.63 -9.81 26.73
CA GLY A 3 4.03 -8.40 26.68
C GLY A 3 5.35 -8.09 25.94
N GLN A 4 6.25 -9.07 25.78
CA GLN A 4 7.54 -8.86 25.10
C GLN A 4 7.43 -8.98 23.57
N GLN A 5 6.47 -9.77 23.06
CA GLN A 5 6.37 -10.05 21.63
C GLN A 5 5.66 -8.91 20.86
N GLY A 6 4.68 -8.24 21.46
CA GLY A 6 4.04 -7.04 20.87
C GLY A 6 4.98 -5.83 20.83
N GLN A 7 5.91 -5.71 21.79
CA GLN A 7 6.95 -4.69 21.76
C GLN A 7 7.98 -4.95 20.66
N GLN A 8 8.27 -6.22 20.37
CA GLN A 8 9.21 -6.61 19.30
C GLN A 8 8.65 -6.40 17.90
N SER A 9 7.36 -6.68 17.67
CA SER A 9 6.72 -6.43 16.36
C SER A 9 6.69 -4.93 16.06
N HIS A 10 6.26 -4.11 17.01
CA HIS A 10 6.29 -2.65 16.88
C HIS A 10 7.71 -2.09 16.70
N ALA A 11 8.71 -2.64 17.41
CA ALA A 11 10.11 -2.26 17.23
C ALA A 11 10.64 -2.61 15.82
N THR A 12 10.24 -3.75 15.27
CA THR A 12 10.63 -4.17 13.92
C THR A 12 10.06 -3.23 12.86
N LEU A 13 8.79 -2.85 12.99
CA LEU A 13 8.15 -1.89 12.09
C LEU A 13 8.81 -0.50 12.17
N ALA A 14 9.08 -0.03 13.38
CA ALA A 14 9.76 1.26 13.59
C ALA A 14 11.18 1.26 13.00
N LEU A 15 11.91 0.15 13.11
CA LEU A 15 13.22 0.01 12.48
C LEU A 15 13.13 0.01 10.95
N ALA A 16 12.14 -0.70 10.38
CA ALA A 16 11.88 -0.69 8.94
C ALA A 16 11.61 0.74 8.45
N GLN A 17 10.77 1.47 9.18
CA GLN A 17 10.44 2.88 8.91
C GLN A 17 11.68 3.78 8.96
N ALA A 18 12.54 3.60 9.97
CA ALA A 18 13.76 4.38 10.09
C ALA A 18 14.73 4.17 8.92
N HIS A 19 14.83 2.94 8.38
CA HIS A 19 15.60 2.67 7.16
C HIS A 19 14.94 3.27 5.92
N PHE A 20 13.60 3.18 5.83
CA PHE A 20 12.85 3.77 4.72
C PHE A 20 13.07 5.29 4.62
N GLU A 21 13.00 6.00 5.74
CA GLU A 21 13.22 7.45 5.81
C GLU A 21 14.65 7.88 5.46
N LYS A 22 15.63 7.00 5.69
CA LYS A 22 17.03 7.21 5.29
C LYS A 22 17.30 6.90 3.83
N GLY A 23 16.36 6.24 3.13
CA GLY A 23 16.55 5.74 1.78
C GLY A 23 17.26 4.39 1.70
N ASP A 24 17.45 3.70 2.83
CA ASP A 24 18.02 2.35 2.93
C ASP A 24 16.94 1.31 2.53
N TYR A 25 16.50 1.38 1.27
CA TYR A 25 15.30 0.67 0.83
C TYR A 25 15.45 -0.86 0.84
N ALA A 26 16.65 -1.41 0.64
CA ALA A 26 16.88 -2.85 0.67
C ALA A 26 16.67 -3.41 2.09
N GLU A 27 17.25 -2.74 3.09
CA GLU A 27 17.11 -3.06 4.50
C GLU A 27 15.66 -2.88 4.95
N ALA A 28 15.03 -1.76 4.57
CA ALA A 28 13.63 -1.50 4.87
C ALA A 28 12.70 -2.58 4.29
N GLU A 29 12.88 -2.96 3.02
CA GLU A 29 12.08 -4.01 2.36
C GLU A 29 12.23 -5.37 3.06
N ALA A 30 13.46 -5.72 3.46
CA ALA A 30 13.72 -6.95 4.20
C ALA A 30 13.02 -6.96 5.56
N LEU A 31 13.04 -5.83 6.28
CA LEU A 31 12.39 -5.68 7.58
C LEU A 31 10.87 -5.68 7.47
N TYR A 32 10.28 -4.96 6.50
CA TYR A 32 8.84 -5.02 6.24
C TYR A 32 8.40 -6.44 5.86
N SER A 33 9.17 -7.13 5.03
CA SER A 33 8.88 -8.51 4.67
C SER A 33 8.97 -9.47 5.85
N ALA A 34 9.94 -9.27 6.76
CA ALA A 34 10.05 -10.04 7.98
C ALA A 34 8.86 -9.79 8.91
N PHE A 35 8.47 -8.52 9.10
CA PHE A 35 7.30 -8.12 9.86
C PHE A 35 6.02 -8.75 9.30
N ILE A 36 5.77 -8.60 8.01
CA ILE A 36 4.60 -9.18 7.33
C ILE A 36 4.54 -10.69 7.53
N ARG A 37 5.66 -11.43 7.35
CA ARG A 37 5.71 -12.88 7.58
C ARG A 37 5.39 -13.25 9.03
N GLN A 38 5.88 -12.48 9.99
CA GLN A 38 5.61 -12.71 11.41
C GLN A 38 4.12 -12.51 11.75
N CYS A 39 3.47 -11.54 11.12
CA CYS A 39 2.04 -11.26 11.30
C CYS A 39 1.15 -12.26 10.53
N ALA A 40 1.56 -12.67 9.32
CA ALA A 40 0.83 -13.61 8.46
C ALA A 40 0.99 -15.09 8.86
N GLY A 41 2.04 -15.44 9.62
CA GLY A 41 2.33 -16.78 10.12
C GLY A 41 1.34 -17.36 11.13
N ALA A 42 0.17 -16.75 11.33
CA ALA A 42 -0.91 -17.23 12.21
C ALA A 42 -2.13 -17.81 11.43
N GLY A 43 -1.97 -18.05 10.12
CA GLY A 43 -3.07 -18.35 9.19
C GLY A 43 -3.24 -19.79 8.71
N SER A 44 -2.75 -20.82 9.41
CA SER A 44 -3.15 -22.21 9.10
C SER A 44 -4.23 -22.69 10.08
N VAL A 45 -5.47 -22.70 9.58
CA VAL A 45 -6.66 -23.43 10.06
C VAL A 45 -7.02 -23.27 11.54
N GLY A 46 -7.95 -22.35 11.83
CA GLY A 46 -8.52 -22.14 13.16
C GLY A 46 -7.91 -20.94 13.88
N ALA A 47 -8.36 -19.73 13.52
CA ALA A 47 -7.93 -18.49 14.14
C ALA A 47 -8.12 -18.53 15.67
N ALA A 48 -7.01 -18.58 16.40
CA ALA A 48 -6.95 -18.25 17.82
C ALA A 48 -6.79 -16.72 18.00
N PRO A 49 -7.36 -16.12 19.05
CA PRO A 49 -7.25 -14.69 19.31
C PRO A 49 -5.83 -14.41 19.84
N GLY A 50 -4.94 -13.98 18.95
CA GLY A 50 -3.56 -13.68 19.29
C GLY A 50 -2.76 -13.08 18.14
N SER A 51 -3.43 -12.31 17.26
CA SER A 51 -2.75 -11.60 16.17
C SER A 51 -1.69 -10.68 16.77
N LYS A 52 -0.42 -10.93 16.43
CA LYS A 52 0.77 -10.30 17.03
C LYS A 52 0.97 -8.85 16.61
N CYS A 53 0.18 -8.38 15.65
CA CYS A 53 0.31 -7.08 15.00
C CYS A 53 -1.08 -6.46 14.87
N SER A 54 -1.18 -5.14 14.99
CA SER A 54 -2.41 -4.44 14.67
C SER A 54 -2.68 -4.49 13.15
N PRO A 55 -3.96 -4.48 12.71
CA PRO A 55 -4.28 -4.35 11.29
C PRO A 55 -3.69 -3.08 10.66
N GLU A 56 -3.64 -1.98 11.42
CA GLU A 56 -3.04 -0.70 11.00
C GLU A 56 -1.53 -0.83 10.69
N ASP A 57 -0.79 -1.48 11.58
CA ASP A 57 0.65 -1.74 11.41
C ASP A 57 0.91 -2.65 10.21
N LEU A 58 0.07 -3.68 10.04
CA LEU A 58 0.18 -4.62 8.92
C LEU A 58 -0.13 -3.95 7.59
N ALA A 59 -1.17 -3.11 7.53
CA ALA A 59 -1.50 -2.34 6.34
C ALA A 59 -0.40 -1.32 5.99
N THR A 60 0.18 -0.65 7.00
CA THR A 60 1.32 0.25 6.84
C THR A 60 2.55 -0.47 6.29
N ALA A 61 2.87 -1.66 6.82
CA ALA A 61 4.00 -2.45 6.34
C ALA A 61 3.86 -2.87 4.88
N TYR A 62 2.66 -3.32 4.48
CA TYR A 62 2.36 -3.62 3.09
C TYR A 62 2.50 -2.37 2.20
N ASN A 63 1.91 -1.24 2.61
CA ASN A 63 2.00 0.02 1.86
C ASN A 63 3.46 0.45 1.62
N ASN A 64 4.27 0.46 2.67
CA ASN A 64 5.64 0.97 2.58
C ASN A 64 6.54 0.02 1.81
N ARG A 65 6.34 -1.32 1.93
CA ARG A 65 7.00 -2.29 1.06
C ARG A 65 6.61 -2.10 -0.41
N GLY A 66 5.32 -1.89 -0.68
CA GLY A 66 4.83 -1.58 -2.02
C GLY A 66 5.45 -0.31 -2.59
N GLN A 67 5.65 0.72 -1.75
CA GLN A 67 6.31 1.96 -2.14
C GLN A 67 7.79 1.77 -2.51
N ILE A 68 8.52 0.92 -1.79
CA ILE A 68 9.89 0.55 -2.16
C ILE A 68 9.92 -0.11 -3.55
N LYS A 69 9.03 -1.09 -3.78
CA LYS A 69 8.91 -1.76 -5.08
C LYS A 69 8.51 -0.80 -6.20
N TYR A 70 7.63 0.17 -5.92
CA TYR A 70 7.30 1.24 -6.84
C TYR A 70 8.53 2.09 -7.22
N PHE A 71 9.38 2.46 -6.26
CA PHE A 71 10.62 3.18 -6.54
C PHE A 71 11.60 2.35 -7.40
N ARG A 72 11.55 1.02 -7.29
CA ARG A 72 12.29 0.09 -8.17
C ARG A 72 11.60 -0.19 -9.51
N VAL A 73 10.42 0.39 -9.76
CA VAL A 73 9.61 0.19 -10.98
C VAL A 73 9.01 -1.23 -11.09
N ASP A 74 8.97 -1.97 -9.97
CA ASP A 74 8.34 -3.30 -9.88
C ASP A 74 6.82 -3.15 -9.69
N PHE A 75 6.16 -2.59 -10.70
CA PHE A 75 4.77 -2.14 -10.59
C PHE A 75 3.78 -3.22 -10.18
N TYR A 76 3.88 -4.43 -10.72
CA TYR A 76 2.97 -5.52 -10.39
C TYR A 76 3.11 -5.95 -8.92
N GLU A 77 4.34 -6.14 -8.45
CA GLU A 77 4.58 -6.51 -7.05
C GLU A 77 4.19 -5.40 -6.07
N ALA A 78 4.37 -4.13 -6.47
CA ALA A 78 3.89 -2.99 -5.68
C ALA A 78 2.36 -2.98 -5.57
N MET A 79 1.65 -3.25 -6.67
CA MET A 79 0.18 -3.35 -6.67
C MET A 79 -0.34 -4.52 -5.81
N GLU A 80 0.36 -5.65 -5.77
CA GLU A 80 0.04 -6.77 -4.87
C GLU A 80 0.12 -6.34 -3.41
N ASP A 81 1.16 -5.59 -3.05
CA ASP A 81 1.34 -5.04 -1.71
C ASP A 81 0.26 -4.01 -1.36
N TYR A 82 -0.04 -3.07 -2.26
CA TYR A 82 -1.13 -2.12 -2.04
C TYR A 82 -2.49 -2.81 -1.92
N THR A 83 -2.73 -3.85 -2.71
CA THR A 83 -3.96 -4.64 -2.62
C THR A 83 -4.06 -5.38 -1.29
N SER A 84 -2.95 -5.92 -0.79
CA SER A 84 -2.89 -6.55 0.54
C SER A 84 -3.15 -5.53 1.65
N ALA A 85 -2.58 -4.32 1.57
CA ALA A 85 -2.86 -3.23 2.51
C ALA A 85 -4.35 -2.85 2.52
N ILE A 86 -4.97 -2.73 1.34
CA ILE A 86 -6.41 -2.44 1.17
C ILE A 86 -7.28 -3.55 1.79
N GLN A 87 -6.92 -4.81 1.61
CA GLN A 87 -7.67 -5.94 2.19
C GLN A 87 -7.59 -5.95 3.72
N VAL A 88 -6.44 -5.59 4.29
CA VAL A 88 -6.23 -5.52 5.74
C VAL A 88 -6.95 -4.31 6.34
N GLN A 89 -6.86 -3.15 5.69
CA GLN A 89 -7.48 -1.92 6.15
C GLN A 89 -8.15 -1.17 4.98
N PRO A 90 -9.43 -1.46 4.69
CA PRO A 90 -10.16 -0.83 3.57
C PRO A 90 -10.41 0.68 3.73
N THR A 91 -10.15 1.23 4.91
CA THR A 91 -10.26 2.66 5.21
C THR A 91 -8.93 3.39 5.09
N PHE A 92 -7.83 2.70 4.79
CA PHE A 92 -6.53 3.31 4.57
C PHE A 92 -6.44 3.80 3.13
N GLU A 93 -6.47 5.10 2.93
CA GLU A 93 -6.60 5.73 1.62
C GLU A 93 -5.29 5.72 0.81
N VAL A 94 -4.13 5.74 1.48
CA VAL A 94 -2.81 5.87 0.82
C VAL A 94 -2.50 4.71 -0.16
N PRO A 95 -2.76 3.42 0.18
CA PRO A 95 -2.61 2.32 -0.77
C PRO A 95 -3.47 2.45 -2.03
N TYR A 96 -4.70 2.95 -1.93
CA TYR A 96 -5.54 3.20 -3.10
C TYR A 96 -4.89 4.26 -4.01
N TYR A 97 -4.42 5.37 -3.42
CA TYR A 97 -3.74 6.40 -4.20
C TYR A 97 -2.50 5.86 -4.92
N ASN A 98 -1.65 5.12 -4.21
CA ASN A 98 -0.42 4.58 -4.79
C ASN A 98 -0.69 3.53 -5.89
N ARG A 99 -1.69 2.66 -5.71
CA ARG A 99 -2.11 1.71 -6.74
C ARG A 99 -2.71 2.43 -7.96
N GLY A 100 -3.52 3.45 -7.73
CA GLY A 100 -4.08 4.32 -8.77
C GLY A 100 -3.00 4.99 -9.63
N LEU A 101 -1.91 5.47 -9.02
CA LEU A 101 -0.78 6.05 -9.75
C LEU A 101 -0.08 5.03 -10.67
N ILE A 102 0.05 3.78 -10.23
CA ILE A 102 0.59 2.70 -11.06
C ILE A 102 -0.35 2.39 -12.22
N LEU A 103 -1.64 2.19 -11.93
CA LEU A 103 -2.66 1.89 -12.93
C LEU A 103 -2.72 2.98 -14.01
N TYR A 104 -2.69 4.25 -13.60
CA TYR A 104 -2.61 5.40 -14.49
C TYR A 104 -1.37 5.32 -15.39
N ARG A 105 -0.19 5.05 -14.83
CA ARG A 105 1.07 4.95 -15.59
C ARG A 105 1.05 3.79 -16.59
N LEU A 106 0.39 2.70 -16.26
CA LEU A 106 0.20 1.55 -17.14
C LEU A 106 -0.92 1.76 -18.18
N GLY A 107 -1.64 2.88 -18.10
CA GLY A 107 -2.73 3.24 -19.02
C GLY A 107 -4.06 2.54 -18.73
N TYR A 108 -4.18 1.92 -17.55
CA TYR A 108 -5.42 1.36 -16.99
C TYR A 108 -6.23 2.48 -16.33
N PHE A 109 -6.70 3.41 -17.16
CA PHE A 109 -7.33 4.64 -16.67
C PHE A 109 -8.62 4.40 -15.90
N ASP A 110 -9.44 3.41 -16.29
CA ASP A 110 -10.68 3.11 -15.58
C ASP A 110 -10.43 2.66 -14.14
N ASP A 111 -9.51 1.70 -13.94
CA ASP A 111 -9.14 1.21 -12.61
C ASP A 111 -8.48 2.32 -11.77
N ALA A 112 -7.65 3.16 -12.38
CA ALA A 112 -7.04 4.30 -11.70
C ALA A 112 -8.10 5.32 -11.21
N LEU A 113 -9.14 5.59 -12.00
CA LEU A 113 -10.24 6.48 -11.61
C LEU A 113 -11.03 5.91 -10.43
N GLU A 114 -11.25 4.60 -10.38
CA GLU A 114 -11.91 3.95 -9.23
C GLU A 114 -11.09 4.13 -7.95
N ASP A 115 -9.78 3.87 -8.02
CA ASP A 115 -8.89 4.05 -6.88
C ASP A 115 -8.83 5.51 -6.41
N PHE A 116 -8.68 6.48 -7.32
CA PHE A 116 -8.65 7.90 -6.94
C PHE A 116 -9.98 8.39 -6.36
N LYS A 117 -11.13 7.93 -6.88
CA LYS A 117 -12.44 8.22 -6.27
C LYS A 117 -12.53 7.66 -4.87
N LYS A 118 -12.08 6.42 -4.66
CA LYS A 118 -12.09 5.79 -3.34
C LYS A 118 -11.25 6.56 -2.32
N VAL A 119 -10.11 7.12 -2.73
CA VAL A 119 -9.30 8.01 -1.89
C VAL A 119 -10.10 9.23 -1.45
N LEU A 120 -10.81 9.89 -2.36
CA LEU A 120 -11.61 11.08 -2.06
C LEU A 120 -12.88 10.77 -1.24
N ASP A 121 -13.44 9.59 -1.38
CA ASP A 121 -14.55 9.12 -0.54
C ASP A 121 -14.11 8.95 0.92
N LEU A 122 -12.89 8.45 1.13
CA LEU A 122 -12.29 8.27 2.47
C LEU A 122 -11.75 9.58 3.04
N ASN A 123 -11.10 10.39 2.20
CA ASN A 123 -10.46 11.65 2.56
C ASN A 123 -10.73 12.71 1.47
N PRO A 124 -11.84 13.47 1.58
CA PRO A 124 -12.17 14.52 0.61
C PRO A 124 -11.14 15.64 0.51
N GLY A 125 -10.23 15.77 1.48
CA GLY A 125 -9.16 16.77 1.52
C GLY A 125 -7.88 16.35 0.78
N PHE A 126 -7.81 15.14 0.22
CA PHE A 126 -6.62 14.64 -0.46
C PHE A 126 -6.44 15.30 -1.84
N GLN A 127 -5.77 16.46 -1.86
CA GLN A 127 -5.61 17.29 -3.05
C GLN A 127 -4.95 16.57 -4.23
N ASP A 128 -3.91 15.77 -3.97
CA ASP A 128 -3.20 15.04 -5.04
C ASP A 128 -4.08 13.99 -5.72
N ALA A 129 -4.99 13.34 -4.99
CA ALA A 129 -5.95 12.41 -5.57
C ALA A 129 -6.96 13.15 -6.46
N ALA A 130 -7.42 14.34 -6.07
CA ALA A 130 -8.30 15.16 -6.89
C ALA A 130 -7.63 15.65 -8.18
N LEU A 131 -6.34 16.01 -8.12
CA LEU A 131 -5.55 16.37 -9.30
C LEU A 131 -5.34 15.16 -10.21
N SER A 132 -4.96 14.02 -9.64
CA SER A 132 -4.73 12.77 -10.37
C SER A 132 -6.00 12.26 -11.05
N LEU A 133 -7.15 12.37 -10.38
CA LEU A 133 -8.46 12.04 -10.96
C LEU A 133 -8.76 12.89 -12.19
N LYS A 134 -8.60 14.22 -12.08
CA LYS A 134 -8.84 15.16 -13.19
C LYS A 134 -7.90 14.86 -14.37
N GLN A 135 -6.62 14.66 -14.10
CA GLN A 135 -5.62 14.35 -15.12
C GLN A 135 -5.96 13.04 -15.84
N THR A 136 -6.32 12.00 -15.09
CA THR A 136 -6.69 10.69 -15.65
C THR A 136 -7.89 10.78 -16.60
N ILE A 137 -8.89 11.61 -16.28
CA ILE A 137 -10.05 11.84 -17.17
C ILE A 137 -9.60 12.45 -18.50
N LEU A 138 -8.77 13.50 -18.45
CA LEU A 138 -8.27 14.19 -19.65
C LEU A 138 -7.45 13.26 -20.55
N ASP A 139 -6.55 12.48 -19.96
CA ASP A 139 -5.70 11.56 -20.73
C ASP A 139 -6.47 10.38 -21.30
N LYS A 140 -7.50 9.90 -20.57
CA LYS A 140 -8.42 8.89 -21.08
C LYS A 140 -9.19 9.40 -22.30
N GLU A 141 -9.75 10.60 -22.23
CA GLU A 141 -10.46 11.23 -23.35
C GLU A 141 -9.52 11.48 -24.55
N GLU A 142 -8.29 11.92 -24.29
CA GLU A 142 -7.29 12.11 -25.35
C GLU A 142 -6.91 10.79 -26.02
N LYS A 143 -6.67 9.73 -25.25
CA LYS A 143 -6.39 8.40 -25.78
C LYS A 143 -7.55 7.87 -26.63
N GLN A 144 -8.79 8.10 -26.21
CA GLN A 144 -9.97 7.74 -26.99
C GLN A 144 -10.04 8.52 -28.31
N ARG A 145 -9.82 9.85 -28.27
CA ARG A 145 -9.78 10.69 -29.48
C ARG A 145 -8.70 10.29 -30.47
N ARG A 146 -7.53 9.86 -30.00
CA ARG A 146 -6.41 9.40 -30.85
C ARG A 146 -6.65 8.02 -31.48
N ASN A 147 -7.55 7.22 -30.91
CA ASN A 147 -7.87 5.87 -31.37
C ASN A 147 -9.07 5.83 -32.34
N HIS A 148 -9.68 6.99 -32.64
CA HIS A 148 -10.74 7.19 -33.63
C HIS A 148 -10.19 7.91 -34.86
#